data_AF-A0A4Q3RLX9-F1
#
_entry.id   AF-A0A4Q3RLX9-F1
#
_cell.length_a   1.000
_cell.length_b   1.000
_cell.length_c   1.000
_cell.angle_alpha   90.00
_cell.angle_beta   90.00
_cell.angle_gamma   90.00
#
_symmetry.space_group_name_H-M   'P 1'
#
loop_
_entity.id
_entity.type
_entity.pdbx_description
1 polymer ?
#
loop_
_entity_poly.entity_id
_entity_poly.type
_entity_poly.pdbx_seq_one_letter_code
_entity_poly.pdbx_strand_id
1 'polypeptide(L)'
;MADNKPNQINKEKKKKNMMPTTPPRPTMQMWVVVVLLLMVFGVTWFNRAGSTVETDQQRFEEMLLRHDVKSLKIVNDNIVEVTLRADALENDEYKDELSERGPFSATQGPHYYFTIIDGKSFKEDLDKLQANVPKDKQIGYKIENRTTFGDYFFTYGILFLLLLGFWFMMRRMSGGGAGGQIFNIGKSRAALFDAENKVKITFKDVAGLEEAKEEIQEIVEFLKNPTKFTVLGGKIPKGALLVGPPGTGKTLLAKAVAGEAGTPFFSLSGSDFVEMFVGVGAARVRD
;
A
#
# COMPACT_ATOMS: atom_id res chain seq x y z
N MET A 1 -23.19 -38.36 60.47
CA MET A 1 -22.06 -38.11 59.57
C MET A 1 -22.35 -38.79 58.24
N ALA A 2 -22.75 -38.02 57.23
CA ALA A 2 -22.75 -38.41 55.83
C ALA A 2 -22.84 -37.11 55.01
N ASP A 3 -21.69 -36.65 54.52
CA ASP A 3 -21.53 -35.46 53.70
C ASP A 3 -22.13 -35.69 52.31
N ASN A 4 -23.02 -34.78 51.88
CA ASN A 4 -23.59 -34.77 50.54
C ASN A 4 -22.96 -33.60 49.75
N LYS A 5 -22.02 -33.90 48.84
CA LYS A 5 -21.39 -32.93 47.93
C LYS A 5 -22.26 -32.73 46.67
N PRO A 6 -22.41 -31.50 46.16
CA PRO A 6 -23.28 -31.23 45.01
C PRO A 6 -22.58 -31.47 43.65
N ASN A 7 -23.35 -32.07 42.76
CA ASN A 7 -23.33 -32.08 41.28
C ASN A 7 -22.24 -31.25 40.56
N GLN A 8 -21.28 -31.95 39.95
CA GLN A 8 -20.35 -31.44 38.93
C GLN A 8 -20.81 -31.70 37.48
N ILE A 9 -22.10 -31.72 37.18
CA ILE A 9 -22.61 -32.02 35.83
C ILE A 9 -23.19 -30.76 35.19
N ASN A 10 -22.39 -29.70 34.97
CA ASN A 10 -22.80 -28.62 34.06
C ASN A 10 -21.66 -27.69 33.57
N LYS A 11 -20.54 -28.23 33.08
CA LYS A 11 -19.46 -27.42 32.48
C LYS A 11 -19.00 -27.83 31.07
N GLU A 12 -19.80 -28.60 30.33
CA GLU A 12 -19.40 -29.08 28.99
C GLU A 12 -20.28 -28.63 27.81
N LYS A 13 -21.10 -27.57 27.95
CA LYS A 13 -21.80 -26.97 26.81
C LYS A 13 -21.39 -25.52 26.56
N LYS A 14 -20.27 -25.34 25.86
CA LYS A 14 -20.00 -24.28 24.85
C LYS A 14 -18.52 -24.28 24.42
N LYS A 15 -18.09 -25.28 23.66
CA LYS A 15 -17.01 -25.07 22.67
C LYS A 15 -17.67 -25.01 21.31
N LYS A 16 -17.90 -23.79 20.80
CA LYS A 16 -18.24 -23.56 19.40
C LYS A 16 -17.06 -24.04 18.56
N ASN A 17 -17.26 -25.05 17.73
CA ASN A 17 -16.30 -25.46 16.72
C ASN A 17 -16.04 -24.27 15.78
N MET A 18 -14.87 -23.64 15.92
CA MET A 18 -14.35 -22.73 14.91
C MET A 18 -13.91 -23.59 13.73
N MET A 19 -14.56 -23.43 12.59
CA MET A 19 -14.08 -24.03 11.34
C MET A 19 -12.65 -23.51 11.07
N PRO A 20 -11.73 -24.34 10.56
CA PRO A 20 -10.42 -23.85 10.16
C PRO A 20 -10.62 -22.83 9.04
N THR A 21 -10.19 -21.60 9.29
CA THR A 21 -10.13 -20.54 8.28
C THR A 21 -9.20 -21.02 7.17
N THR A 22 -9.75 -21.41 6.01
CA THR A 22 -8.95 -21.64 4.81
C THR A 22 -8.06 -20.42 4.55
N PRO A 23 -6.75 -20.58 4.33
CA PRO A 23 -5.87 -19.46 4.06
C PRO A 23 -6.39 -18.71 2.82
N PRO A 24 -6.38 -17.37 2.82
CA PRO A 24 -6.87 -16.59 1.70
C PRO A 24 -6.07 -17.00 0.47
N ARG A 25 -6.77 -17.51 -0.56
CA ARG A 25 -6.14 -17.84 -1.84
C ARG A 25 -5.42 -16.57 -2.34
N PRO A 26 -4.13 -16.63 -2.68
CA PRO A 26 -3.47 -15.50 -3.30
C PRO A 26 -4.28 -15.15 -4.55
N THR A 27 -4.83 -13.94 -4.59
CA THR A 27 -5.58 -13.42 -5.72
C THR A 27 -4.77 -13.65 -6.99
N MET A 28 -5.40 -14.08 -8.10
CA MET A 28 -4.73 -14.36 -9.40
C MET A 28 -3.71 -13.29 -9.79
N GLN A 29 -3.96 -12.03 -9.40
CA GLN A 29 -3.07 -10.88 -9.56
C GLN A 29 -1.67 -11.08 -8.96
N MET A 30 -1.54 -11.75 -7.80
CA MET A 30 -0.24 -12.02 -7.16
C MET A 30 0.63 -12.97 -7.98
N TRP A 31 0.03 -13.99 -8.61
CA TRP A 31 0.76 -14.93 -9.47
C TRP A 31 1.26 -14.27 -10.74
N VAL A 32 0.47 -13.37 -11.33
CA VAL A 32 0.89 -12.58 -12.50
C VAL A 32 2.09 -11.70 -12.16
N VAL A 33 2.08 -11.03 -10.99
CA VAL A 33 3.21 -10.20 -10.54
C VAL A 33 4.46 -11.03 -10.30
N VAL A 34 4.34 -12.22 -9.69
CA VAL A 34 5.48 -13.12 -9.44
C VAL A 34 6.07 -13.64 -10.75
N VAL A 35 5.24 -14.04 -11.72
CA VAL A 35 5.70 -14.48 -13.04
C VAL A 35 6.38 -13.35 -13.81
N LEU A 36 5.84 -12.13 -13.75
CA LEU A 36 6.43 -10.96 -14.40
C LEU A 36 7.77 -10.59 -13.74
N LEU A 37 7.87 -10.64 -12.40
CA LEU A 37 9.13 -10.46 -11.69
C LEU A 37 10.15 -11.54 -12.03
N LEU A 38 9.76 -12.80 -12.12
CA LEU A 38 10.65 -13.90 -12.52
C LEU A 38 11.08 -13.78 -13.98
N MET A 39 10.20 -13.29 -14.86
CA MET A 39 10.51 -13.04 -16.26
C MET A 39 11.50 -11.88 -16.39
N VAL A 40 11.26 -10.76 -15.70
CA VAL A 40 12.18 -9.63 -15.65
C VAL A 40 13.50 -10.07 -15.04
N PHE A 41 13.49 -10.80 -13.92
CA PHE A 41 14.69 -11.30 -13.28
C PHE A 41 15.45 -12.28 -14.19
N GLY A 42 14.77 -13.22 -14.84
CA GLY A 42 15.36 -14.15 -15.80
C GLY A 42 15.97 -13.43 -17.00
N VAL A 43 15.29 -12.43 -17.55
CA VAL A 43 15.82 -11.58 -18.64
C VAL A 43 17.02 -10.77 -18.15
N THR A 44 17.00 -10.20 -16.94
CA THR A 44 18.14 -9.45 -16.40
C THR A 44 19.33 -10.34 -16.04
N TRP A 45 19.09 -11.56 -15.56
CA TRP A 45 20.13 -12.54 -15.24
C TRP A 45 20.79 -13.08 -16.51
N PHE A 46 19.99 -13.34 -17.54
CA PHE A 46 20.46 -13.81 -18.83
C PHE A 46 21.21 -12.72 -19.62
N ASN A 47 20.82 -11.45 -19.48
CA ASN A 47 21.55 -10.31 -20.07
C ASN A 47 22.83 -9.91 -19.30
N ARG A 48 23.20 -10.61 -18.22
CA ARG A 48 24.39 -10.29 -17.42
C ARG A 48 25.67 -10.96 -17.95
N ALA A 49 25.57 -11.80 -18.98
CA ALA A 49 26.74 -12.28 -19.72
C ALA A 49 27.35 -11.09 -20.48
N GLY A 50 28.45 -10.55 -19.95
CA GLY A 50 29.13 -9.39 -20.53
C GLY A 50 29.57 -9.64 -21.97
N SER A 51 29.45 -8.63 -22.81
CA SER A 51 29.79 -8.71 -24.24
C SER A 51 31.28 -8.46 -24.54
N THR A 52 32.12 -8.26 -23.52
CA THR A 52 33.53 -7.86 -23.63
C THR A 52 34.44 -8.82 -22.86
N VAL A 53 35.60 -9.14 -23.42
CA VAL A 53 36.63 -10.00 -22.79
C VAL A 53 37.64 -9.12 -22.06
N GLU A 54 38.04 -9.55 -20.87
CA GLU A 54 39.06 -8.86 -20.07
C GLU A 54 40.44 -9.05 -20.71
N THR A 55 41.21 -7.96 -20.84
CA THR A 55 42.59 -7.97 -21.34
C THR A 55 43.50 -7.20 -20.40
N ASP A 56 44.82 -7.30 -20.59
CA ASP A 56 45.81 -6.54 -19.84
C ASP A 56 46.32 -5.32 -20.65
N GLN A 57 46.85 -4.32 -19.97
CA GLN A 57 47.37 -3.10 -20.59
C GLN A 57 48.52 -3.42 -21.56
N GLN A 58 49.42 -4.34 -21.21
CA GLN A 58 50.54 -4.73 -22.09
C GLN A 58 50.05 -5.32 -23.41
N ARG A 59 49.00 -6.15 -23.34
CA ARG A 59 48.39 -6.78 -24.51
C ARG A 59 47.70 -5.75 -25.40
N PHE A 60 47.07 -4.74 -24.80
CA PHE A 60 46.55 -3.59 -25.52
C PHE A 60 47.63 -2.82 -26.28
N GLU A 61 48.80 -2.59 -25.66
CA GLU A 61 49.92 -1.92 -26.32
C GLU A 61 50.41 -2.71 -27.54
N GLU A 62 50.46 -4.05 -27.48
CA GLU A 62 50.77 -4.89 -28.63
C GLU A 62 49.75 -4.73 -29.78
N MET A 63 48.45 -4.72 -29.45
CA MET A 63 47.38 -4.50 -30.43
C MET A 63 47.45 -3.10 -31.06
N LEU A 64 47.87 -2.10 -30.28
CA LEU A 64 48.07 -0.73 -30.75
C LEU A 64 49.24 -0.64 -31.74
N LEU A 65 50.35 -1.33 -31.44
CA LEU A 65 51.53 -1.41 -32.32
C LEU A 65 51.24 -2.15 -33.63
N ARG A 66 50.36 -3.17 -33.59
CA ARG A 66 49.89 -3.92 -34.78
C ARG A 66 48.88 -3.15 -35.63
N HIS A 67 48.38 -2.00 -35.16
CA HIS A 67 47.33 -1.20 -35.79
C HIS A 67 45.95 -1.88 -35.86
N ASP A 68 45.69 -2.85 -34.98
CA ASP A 68 44.43 -3.62 -34.95
C ASP A 68 43.28 -2.83 -34.30
N VAL A 69 43.60 -1.74 -33.59
CA VAL A 69 42.64 -0.93 -32.83
C VAL A 69 41.95 0.10 -33.73
N LYS A 70 40.62 0.18 -33.62
CA LYS A 70 39.75 1.13 -34.33
C LYS A 70 39.41 2.35 -33.50
N SER A 71 38.99 2.14 -32.25
CA SER A 71 38.56 3.23 -31.36
C SER A 71 38.64 2.84 -29.90
N LEU A 72 38.89 3.83 -29.05
CA LEU A 72 38.97 3.67 -27.60
C LEU A 72 37.80 4.39 -26.93
N LYS A 73 37.24 3.77 -25.91
CA LYS A 73 36.30 4.42 -24.99
C LYS A 73 36.77 4.26 -23.56
N ILE A 74 36.80 5.35 -22.82
CA ILE A 74 37.09 5.35 -21.39
C ILE A 74 35.75 5.42 -20.67
N VAL A 75 35.42 4.38 -19.91
CA VAL A 75 34.17 4.25 -19.18
C VAL A 75 34.42 4.46 -17.69
N ASN A 76 33.67 5.39 -17.08
CA ASN A 76 33.71 5.68 -15.64
C ASN A 76 35.12 5.99 -15.08
N ASP A 77 36.00 6.53 -15.92
CA ASP A 77 37.40 6.91 -15.63
C ASP A 77 38.32 5.78 -15.10
N ASN A 78 37.85 4.54 -15.09
CA ASN A 78 38.58 3.39 -14.54
C ASN A 78 38.60 2.17 -15.46
N ILE A 79 37.86 2.18 -16.57
CA ILE A 79 37.81 1.08 -17.55
C ILE A 79 38.08 1.64 -18.94
N VAL A 80 38.93 0.97 -19.71
CA VAL A 80 39.15 1.26 -21.13
C VAL A 80 38.57 0.14 -21.96
N GLU A 81 37.64 0.48 -22.84
CA GLU A 81 37.08 -0.43 -23.84
C GLU A 81 37.77 -0.22 -25.19
N VAL A 82 38.24 -1.32 -25.76
CA VAL A 82 38.99 -1.38 -27.02
C VAL A 82 38.08 -1.99 -28.09
N THR A 83 37.88 -1.24 -29.17
CA THR A 83 37.19 -1.75 -30.36
C THR A 83 38.22 -2.09 -31.42
N LEU A 84 38.24 -3.34 -31.88
CA LEU A 84 39.09 -3.78 -32.99
C LEU A 84 38.52 -3.34 -34.35
N ARG A 85 39.39 -3.28 -35.35
CA ARG A 85 39.02 -3.05 -36.75
C ARG A 85 38.47 -4.34 -37.38
N ALA A 86 37.74 -4.19 -38.49
CA ALA A 86 37.06 -5.32 -39.13
C ALA A 86 38.02 -6.36 -39.73
N ASP A 87 39.21 -5.92 -40.17
CA ASP A 87 40.31 -6.76 -40.64
C ASP A 87 40.94 -7.59 -39.51
N ALA A 88 41.15 -6.99 -38.33
CA ALA A 88 41.66 -7.69 -37.16
C ALA A 88 40.68 -8.77 -36.67
N LEU A 89 39.35 -8.54 -36.76
CA LEU A 89 38.33 -9.52 -36.37
C LEU A 89 38.30 -10.79 -37.24
N GLU A 90 39.02 -10.81 -38.37
CA GLU A 90 39.16 -11.99 -39.21
C GLU A 90 40.28 -12.93 -38.76
N ASN A 91 41.17 -12.50 -37.86
CA ASN A 91 42.26 -13.32 -37.33
C ASN A 91 41.72 -14.40 -36.37
N ASP A 92 42.22 -15.63 -36.52
CA ASP A 92 41.75 -16.80 -35.76
C ASP A 92 41.98 -16.63 -34.24
N GLU A 93 43.07 -15.96 -33.86
CA GLU A 93 43.41 -15.65 -32.45
C GLU A 93 42.32 -14.83 -31.76
N TYR A 94 41.80 -13.79 -32.44
CA TYR A 94 40.74 -12.96 -31.86
C TYR A 94 39.37 -13.66 -31.99
N LYS A 95 39.10 -14.40 -33.07
CA LYS A 95 37.81 -15.12 -33.23
C LYS A 95 37.55 -16.13 -32.13
N ASP A 96 38.56 -16.89 -31.72
CA ASP A 96 38.41 -17.91 -30.69
C ASP A 96 38.07 -17.25 -29.34
N GLU A 97 38.81 -16.22 -28.93
CA GLU A 97 38.54 -15.45 -27.69
C GLU A 97 37.18 -14.72 -27.74
N LEU A 98 36.76 -14.26 -28.91
CA LEU A 98 35.46 -13.62 -29.10
C LEU A 98 34.31 -14.63 -29.11
N SER A 99 34.56 -15.88 -29.49
CA SER A 99 33.57 -16.96 -29.55
C SER A 99 33.28 -17.60 -28.19
N GLU A 100 34.17 -17.43 -27.20
CA GLU A 100 33.91 -17.80 -25.80
C GLU A 100 32.83 -16.93 -25.15
N ARG A 101 32.37 -15.87 -25.83
CA ARG A 101 31.25 -15.02 -25.40
C ARG A 101 29.92 -15.74 -25.60
N GLY A 102 28.94 -15.40 -24.77
CA GLY A 102 27.60 -16.00 -24.85
C GLY A 102 26.95 -15.81 -26.25
N PRO A 103 26.05 -16.73 -26.66
CA PRO A 103 25.49 -16.80 -28.03
C PRO A 103 24.67 -15.58 -28.48
N PHE A 104 24.45 -14.59 -27.61
CA PHE A 104 23.74 -13.33 -27.87
C PHE A 104 24.64 -12.09 -27.79
N SER A 105 25.97 -12.26 -27.72
CA SER A 105 26.90 -11.13 -27.74
C SER A 105 26.92 -10.48 -29.12
N ALA A 106 26.69 -9.17 -29.19
CA ALA A 106 26.72 -8.43 -30.45
C ALA A 106 28.14 -8.44 -31.04
N THR A 107 28.29 -8.83 -32.31
CA THR A 107 29.54 -8.75 -33.09
C THR A 107 29.96 -7.32 -33.42
N GLN A 108 29.12 -6.34 -33.09
CA GLN A 108 29.40 -4.92 -33.28
C GLN A 108 29.36 -4.23 -31.91
N GLY A 109 30.54 -4.06 -31.32
CA GLY A 109 30.68 -3.47 -30.00
C GLY A 109 32.13 -3.35 -29.55
N PRO A 110 32.37 -2.85 -28.32
CA PRO A 110 33.67 -2.98 -27.69
C PRO A 110 34.04 -4.46 -27.59
N HIS A 111 35.27 -4.79 -27.97
CA HIS A 111 35.74 -6.17 -27.99
C HIS A 111 36.42 -6.46 -26.65
N TYR A 112 37.48 -5.73 -26.32
CA TYR A 112 38.22 -5.96 -25.08
C TYR A 112 37.97 -4.84 -24.08
N TYR A 113 38.14 -5.13 -22.80
CA TYR A 113 38.25 -4.11 -21.77
C TYR A 113 39.39 -4.41 -20.80
N PHE A 114 39.97 -3.38 -20.23
CA PHE A 114 40.93 -3.50 -19.14
C PHE A 114 40.71 -2.37 -18.13
N THR A 115 41.07 -2.60 -16.87
CA THR A 115 40.93 -1.60 -15.81
C THR A 115 42.18 -0.74 -15.71
N ILE A 116 42.00 0.56 -15.58
CA ILE A 116 43.05 1.56 -15.37
C ILE A 116 42.88 2.25 -14.02
N ILE A 117 44.00 2.75 -13.48
CA ILE A 117 44.01 3.45 -12.19
C ILE A 117 43.39 4.86 -12.32
N ASP A 118 43.71 5.58 -13.41
CA ASP A 118 43.18 6.92 -13.70
C ASP A 118 43.14 7.17 -15.22
N GLY A 119 42.02 7.72 -15.71
CA GLY A 119 41.85 8.12 -17.09
C GLY A 119 42.87 9.17 -17.55
N LYS A 120 43.38 10.01 -16.63
CA LYS A 120 44.40 11.02 -16.95
C LYS A 120 45.78 10.41 -17.16
N SER A 121 46.21 9.49 -16.30
CA SER A 121 47.49 8.80 -16.47
C SER A 121 47.49 7.97 -17.75
N PHE A 122 46.38 7.29 -18.04
CA PHE A 122 46.22 6.54 -19.29
C PHE A 122 46.31 7.45 -20.53
N LYS A 123 45.72 8.66 -20.46
CA LYS A 123 45.84 9.62 -21.56
C LYS A 123 47.29 10.03 -21.80
N GLU A 124 48.04 10.35 -20.75
CA GLU A 124 49.46 10.72 -20.88
C GLU A 124 50.29 9.59 -21.50
N ASP A 125 50.01 8.35 -21.13
CA ASP A 125 50.72 7.19 -21.68
C ASP A 125 50.31 6.89 -23.14
N LEU A 126 49.02 7.06 -23.47
CA LEU A 126 48.55 6.98 -24.85
C LEU A 126 49.18 8.06 -25.74
N ASP A 127 49.28 9.29 -25.25
CA ASP A 127 49.90 10.42 -25.96
C ASP A 127 51.40 10.15 -26.22
N LYS A 128 52.11 9.53 -25.27
CA LYS A 128 53.51 9.09 -25.46
C LYS A 128 53.63 7.99 -26.51
N LEU A 129 52.75 6.99 -26.48
CA LEU A 129 52.75 5.88 -27.44
C LEU A 129 52.38 6.34 -28.86
N GLN A 130 51.51 7.34 -28.97
CA GLN A 130 51.09 7.92 -30.25
C GLN A 130 51.99 9.07 -30.74
N ALA A 131 52.98 9.51 -29.96
CA ALA A 131 53.89 10.60 -30.32
C ALA A 131 54.71 10.31 -31.59
N ASN A 132 55.01 9.03 -31.84
CA ASN A 132 55.74 8.56 -33.03
C ASN A 132 54.84 8.15 -34.20
N VAL A 133 53.51 8.30 -34.04
CA VAL A 133 52.51 7.91 -35.05
C VAL A 133 52.03 9.16 -35.80
N PRO A 134 51.99 9.15 -37.14
CA PRO A 134 51.42 10.22 -37.95
C PRO A 134 49.99 10.59 -37.50
N LYS A 135 49.66 11.89 -37.48
CA LYS A 135 48.37 12.41 -36.95
C LYS A 135 47.13 11.80 -37.62
N ASP A 136 47.26 11.29 -38.84
CA ASP A 136 46.24 10.59 -39.61
C ASP A 136 45.92 9.18 -39.09
N LYS A 137 46.82 8.58 -38.29
CA LYS A 137 46.66 7.23 -37.70
C LYS A 137 46.44 7.26 -36.19
N GLN A 138 46.35 8.44 -35.59
CA GLN A 138 46.07 8.58 -34.16
C GLN A 138 44.65 8.13 -33.83
N ILE A 139 44.51 7.34 -32.77
CA ILE A 139 43.23 6.78 -32.35
C ILE A 139 42.60 7.72 -31.35
N GLY A 140 41.43 8.26 -31.69
CA GLY A 140 40.65 9.09 -30.79
C GLY A 140 40.04 8.28 -29.63
N TYR A 141 39.93 8.91 -28.47
CA TYR A 141 39.23 8.36 -27.31
C TYR A 141 37.92 9.11 -27.07
N LYS A 142 36.90 8.39 -26.57
CA LYS A 142 35.64 8.98 -26.08
C LYS A 142 35.45 8.66 -24.61
N ILE A 143 35.14 9.67 -23.81
CA ILE A 143 34.80 9.48 -22.39
C ILE A 143 33.29 9.23 -22.31
N GLU A 144 32.88 8.14 -21.68
CA GLU A 144 31.48 7.74 -21.55
C GLU A 144 31.21 7.35 -20.10
N ASN A 145 30.34 8.07 -19.40
CA ASN A 145 29.89 7.67 -18.07
C ASN A 145 28.71 6.72 -18.23
N ARG A 146 28.91 5.44 -17.91
CA ARG A 146 27.84 4.43 -17.97
C ARG A 146 27.32 4.18 -16.57
N THR A 147 26.05 4.53 -16.36
CA THR A 147 25.29 4.16 -15.18
C THR A 147 24.96 2.67 -15.25
N THR A 148 25.36 1.92 -14.22
CA THR A 148 25.08 0.49 -14.16
C THR A 148 23.66 0.29 -13.66
N PHE A 149 23.02 -0.83 -14.04
CA PHE A 149 21.72 -1.22 -13.47
C PHE A 149 21.72 -1.27 -11.93
N GLY A 150 22.88 -1.55 -11.32
CA GLY A 150 23.07 -1.49 -9.87
C GLY A 150 22.85 -0.08 -9.28
N ASP A 151 23.31 0.96 -9.97
CA ASP A 151 23.17 2.35 -9.52
C ASP A 151 21.69 2.76 -9.48
N TYR A 152 20.95 2.40 -10.53
CA TYR A 152 19.51 2.61 -10.57
C TYR A 152 18.78 1.83 -9.48
N PHE A 153 19.20 0.59 -9.19
CA PHE A 153 18.60 -0.19 -8.12
C PHE A 153 18.89 0.40 -6.74
N PHE A 154 20.08 0.95 -6.48
CA PHE A 154 20.37 1.59 -5.19
C PHE A 154 19.66 2.94 -5.05
N THR A 155 19.65 3.76 -6.10
CA THR A 155 18.98 5.07 -6.08
C THR A 155 17.46 4.94 -5.98
N TYR A 156 16.85 4.06 -6.79
CA TYR A 156 15.40 3.90 -6.81
C TYR A 156 14.88 2.79 -5.90
N GLY A 157 15.75 1.93 -5.36
CA GLY A 157 15.37 0.83 -4.47
C GLY A 157 14.73 1.30 -3.17
N ILE A 158 15.21 2.40 -2.60
CA ILE A 158 14.58 3.00 -1.41
C ILE A 158 13.18 3.54 -1.72
N LEU A 159 12.99 4.12 -2.89
CA LEU A 159 11.68 4.60 -3.35
C LEU A 159 10.74 3.42 -3.61
N PHE A 160 11.25 2.33 -4.20
CA PHE A 160 10.48 1.11 -4.42
C PHE A 160 10.08 0.46 -3.09
N LEU A 161 10.98 0.38 -2.11
CA LEU A 161 10.69 -0.11 -0.76
C LEU A 161 9.65 0.76 -0.03
N LEU A 162 9.74 2.08 -0.15
CA LEU A 162 8.73 2.99 0.37
C LEU A 162 7.37 2.79 -0.30
N LEU A 163 7.33 2.64 -1.63
CA LEU A 163 6.11 2.35 -2.36
C LEU A 163 5.52 0.99 -1.99
N LEU A 164 6.36 -0.03 -1.81
CA LEU A 164 5.93 -1.38 -1.44
C LEU A 164 5.44 -1.42 0.02
N GLY A 165 6.11 -0.71 0.92
CA GLY A 165 5.68 -0.51 2.30
C GLY A 165 4.38 0.30 2.40
N PHE A 166 4.26 1.36 1.61
CA PHE A 166 3.04 2.17 1.51
C PHE A 166 1.88 1.36 0.91
N TRP A 167 2.14 0.58 -0.14
CA TRP A 167 1.15 -0.33 -0.73
C TRP A 167 0.72 -1.42 0.26
N PHE A 168 1.65 -1.97 1.04
CA PHE A 168 1.35 -2.93 2.09
C PHE A 168 0.52 -2.29 3.23
N MET A 169 0.83 -1.06 3.61
CA MET A 169 0.06 -0.28 4.58
C MET A 169 -1.36 0.03 4.06
N MET A 170 -1.49 0.45 2.81
CA MET A 170 -2.78 0.68 2.15
C MET A 170 -3.60 -0.59 2.02
N ARG A 171 -2.96 -1.73 1.72
CA ARG A 171 -3.61 -3.05 1.70
C ARG A 171 -4.10 -3.46 3.09
N ARG A 172 -3.37 -3.09 4.15
CA ARG A 172 -3.80 -3.27 5.55
C ARG A 172 -4.94 -2.32 5.96
N MET A 173 -5.02 -1.12 5.39
CA MET A 173 -6.10 -0.16 5.67
C MET A 173 -7.39 -0.44 4.89
N SER A 174 -7.30 -0.97 3.66
CA SER A 174 -8.45 -1.29 2.82
C SER A 174 -9.18 -2.56 3.26
N GLY A 175 -8.45 -3.54 3.83
CA GLY A 175 -9.02 -4.77 4.39
C GLY A 175 -9.46 -4.62 5.85
N GLY A 176 -10.42 -3.75 6.15
CA GLY A 176 -11.11 -3.70 7.45
C GLY A 176 -10.26 -3.39 8.69
N GLY A 177 -8.99 -3.01 8.52
CA GLY A 177 -8.11 -2.54 9.60
C GLY A 177 -8.39 -1.09 9.97
N ALA A 178 -7.88 -0.66 11.13
CA ALA A 178 -8.10 0.62 11.83
C ALA A 178 -8.02 1.92 10.98
N GLY A 179 -7.55 1.89 9.73
CA GLY A 179 -7.56 3.02 8.80
C GLY A 179 -8.82 3.17 7.93
N GLY A 180 -9.63 2.11 7.74
CA GLY A 180 -10.93 2.19 7.07
C GLY A 180 -12.01 2.91 7.91
N GLN A 181 -11.72 3.15 9.19
CA GLN A 181 -12.56 3.92 10.09
C GLN A 181 -12.44 5.43 9.86
N ILE A 182 -11.31 5.90 9.34
CA ILE A 182 -11.04 7.32 9.08
C ILE A 182 -11.80 7.82 7.84
N PHE A 183 -12.02 6.95 6.84
CA PHE A 183 -12.84 7.27 5.66
C PHE A 183 -14.34 7.06 5.86
N ASN A 184 -14.77 6.50 7.00
CA ASN A 184 -16.18 6.31 7.37
C ASN A 184 -16.74 7.43 8.28
N ILE A 185 -16.01 8.55 8.43
CA ILE A 185 -16.37 9.71 9.29
C ILE A 185 -17.69 10.40 8.88
N GLY A 186 -18.30 10.03 7.74
CA GLY A 186 -19.59 10.57 7.30
C GLY A 186 -20.80 9.66 7.50
N LYS A 187 -20.63 8.38 7.88
CA LYS A 187 -21.77 7.46 8.06
C LYS A 187 -22.15 7.40 9.53
N SER A 188 -23.31 7.96 9.85
CA SER A 188 -23.91 7.91 11.18
C SER A 188 -23.87 6.49 11.75
N ARG A 189 -23.14 6.30 12.86
CA ARG A 189 -23.15 5.06 13.66
C ARG A 189 -24.51 4.82 14.36
N ALA A 190 -25.50 5.71 14.19
CA ALA A 190 -26.79 5.59 14.82
C ALA A 190 -27.67 4.48 14.22
N ALA A 191 -27.35 3.97 13.03
CA ALA A 191 -28.27 3.14 12.24
C ALA A 191 -28.31 1.63 12.58
N LEU A 192 -27.54 1.11 13.54
CA LEU A 192 -27.49 -0.34 13.82
C LEU A 192 -27.53 -0.69 15.32
N PHE A 193 -28.21 0.12 16.13
CA PHE A 193 -28.75 -0.40 17.39
C PHE A 193 -30.14 -0.94 17.08
N ASP A 194 -30.18 -2.25 16.79
CA ASP A 194 -31.36 -3.12 16.66
C ASP A 194 -32.72 -2.39 16.69
N ALA A 195 -33.36 -2.31 15.53
CA ALA A 195 -34.82 -2.14 15.45
C ALA A 195 -35.58 -3.25 16.24
N GLU A 196 -34.88 -4.29 16.68
CA GLU A 196 -35.36 -5.37 17.54
C GLU A 196 -35.27 -5.07 19.05
N ASN A 197 -34.51 -4.05 19.50
CA ASN A 197 -34.47 -3.66 20.90
C ASN A 197 -35.67 -2.76 21.25
N LYS A 198 -36.85 -3.38 21.29
CA LYS A 198 -38.05 -2.76 21.89
C LYS A 198 -37.68 -2.27 23.29
N VAL A 199 -37.88 -0.98 23.53
CA VAL A 199 -37.70 -0.39 24.86
C VAL A 199 -38.65 -1.10 25.83
N LYS A 200 -38.11 -1.69 26.88
CA LYS A 200 -38.87 -2.45 27.89
C LYS A 200 -39.42 -1.59 29.04
N ILE A 201 -39.09 -0.30 29.05
CA ILE A 201 -39.43 0.64 30.13
C ILE A 201 -40.80 1.24 29.83
N THR A 202 -41.69 1.29 30.81
CA THR A 202 -43.07 1.79 30.72
C THR A 202 -43.33 2.87 31.78
N PHE A 203 -44.53 3.48 31.81
CA PHE A 203 -44.84 4.49 32.84
C PHE A 203 -44.87 3.91 34.26
N LYS A 204 -45.02 2.59 34.40
CA LYS A 204 -44.92 1.88 35.68
C LYS A 204 -43.51 1.95 36.29
N ASP A 205 -42.49 2.10 35.46
CA ASP A 205 -41.08 2.17 35.89
C ASP A 205 -40.65 3.59 36.25
N VAL A 206 -41.54 4.59 36.07
CA VAL A 206 -41.30 5.99 36.43
C VAL A 206 -42.12 6.33 37.67
N ALA A 207 -41.46 6.59 38.79
CA ALA A 207 -42.12 7.00 40.02
C ALA A 207 -42.40 8.52 40.03
N GLY A 208 -43.60 8.91 40.50
CA GLY A 208 -44.01 10.32 40.59
C GLY A 208 -44.24 10.98 39.22
N LEU A 209 -44.07 12.30 39.17
CA LEU A 209 -44.25 13.13 37.95
C LEU A 209 -45.65 12.97 37.33
N GLU A 210 -46.70 12.85 38.14
CA GLU A 210 -48.06 12.55 37.67
C GLU A 210 -48.57 13.58 36.66
N GLU A 211 -48.36 14.88 36.91
CA GLU A 211 -48.70 15.97 35.97
C GLU A 211 -47.99 15.79 34.62
N ALA A 212 -46.68 15.51 34.62
CA ALA A 212 -45.92 15.32 33.39
C ALA A 212 -46.27 14.03 32.65
N LYS A 213 -46.68 12.97 33.37
CA LYS A 213 -47.20 11.75 32.75
C LYS A 213 -48.53 12.01 32.05
N GLU A 214 -49.42 12.78 32.66
CA GLU A 214 -50.72 13.12 32.09
C GLU A 214 -50.57 13.92 30.78
N GLU A 215 -49.71 14.95 30.74
CA GLU A 215 -49.43 15.71 29.52
C GLU A 215 -48.83 14.84 28.40
N ILE A 216 -47.90 13.95 28.76
CA ILE A 216 -47.20 13.12 27.77
C ILE A 216 -48.05 11.92 27.33
N GLN A 217 -49.08 11.55 28.09
CA GLN A 217 -50.00 10.48 27.73
C GLN A 217 -50.79 10.80 26.45
N GLU A 218 -51.06 12.08 26.17
CA GLU A 218 -51.62 12.52 24.89
C GLU A 218 -50.67 12.20 23.72
N ILE A 219 -49.36 12.42 23.91
CA ILE A 219 -48.34 12.10 22.91
C ILE A 219 -48.27 10.59 22.67
N VAL A 220 -48.44 9.77 23.72
CA VAL A 220 -48.51 8.31 23.59
C VAL A 220 -49.74 7.87 22.78
N GLU A 221 -50.92 8.41 23.08
CA GLU A 221 -52.14 8.08 22.33
C GLU A 221 -52.02 8.50 20.86
N PHE A 222 -51.39 9.65 20.62
CA PHE A 222 -51.07 10.13 19.28
C PHE A 222 -50.15 9.16 18.52
N LEU A 223 -49.05 8.70 19.14
CA LEU A 223 -48.12 7.75 18.52
C LEU A 223 -48.77 6.39 18.23
N LYS A 224 -49.75 5.96 19.05
CA LYS A 224 -50.50 4.72 18.83
C LYS A 224 -51.53 4.85 17.70
N ASN A 225 -52.22 5.98 17.60
CA ASN A 225 -53.37 6.15 16.69
C ASN A 225 -53.31 7.48 15.90
N PRO A 226 -52.28 7.71 15.05
CA PRO A 226 -52.07 9.00 14.40
C PRO A 226 -53.21 9.40 13.44
N THR A 227 -53.90 8.42 12.86
CA THR A 227 -55.02 8.64 11.92
C THR A 227 -56.22 9.29 12.61
N LYS A 228 -56.57 8.87 13.83
CA LYS A 228 -57.69 9.41 14.61
C LYS A 228 -57.54 10.93 14.83
N PHE A 229 -56.34 11.38 15.19
CA PHE A 229 -56.06 12.80 15.44
C PHE A 229 -56.00 13.63 14.16
N THR A 230 -55.51 13.05 13.06
CA THR A 230 -55.43 13.74 11.76
C THR A 230 -56.82 14.00 11.16
N VAL A 231 -57.76 13.05 11.31
CA VAL A 231 -59.15 13.21 10.83
C VAL A 231 -59.91 14.30 11.59
N LEU A 232 -59.62 14.47 12.88
CA LEU A 232 -60.19 15.52 13.72
C LEU A 232 -59.57 16.91 13.47
N GLY A 233 -58.62 17.02 12.53
CA GLY A 233 -57.92 18.27 12.23
C GLY A 233 -56.84 18.65 13.25
N GLY A 234 -56.46 17.72 14.14
CA GLY A 234 -55.43 17.93 15.15
C GLY A 234 -54.05 18.06 14.51
N LYS A 235 -53.27 19.07 14.94
CA LYS A 235 -51.89 19.27 14.49
C LYS A 235 -50.95 18.40 15.32
N ILE A 236 -50.16 17.58 14.63
CA ILE A 236 -49.20 16.67 15.24
C ILE A 236 -48.12 17.44 16.01
N PRO A 237 -47.91 17.19 17.32
CA PRO A 237 -46.77 17.72 18.05
C PRO A 237 -45.48 17.23 17.41
N LYS A 238 -44.61 18.16 17.00
CA LYS A 238 -43.34 17.81 16.33
C LYS A 238 -42.20 17.50 17.29
N GLY A 239 -42.33 17.85 18.57
CA GLY A 239 -41.35 17.62 19.60
C GLY A 239 -41.80 18.16 20.95
N ALA A 240 -41.22 17.62 22.01
CA ALA A 240 -41.41 18.08 23.38
C ALA A 240 -40.03 18.32 24.02
N LEU A 241 -39.91 19.38 24.81
CA LEU A 241 -38.68 19.70 25.53
C LEU A 241 -38.88 19.45 27.02
N LEU A 242 -38.19 18.43 27.55
CA LEU A 242 -38.20 18.14 28.99
C LEU A 242 -37.12 18.96 29.69
N VAL A 243 -37.52 19.85 30.59
CA VAL A 243 -36.61 20.75 31.34
C VAL A 243 -36.60 20.38 32.82
N GLY A 244 -35.42 20.44 33.45
CA GLY A 244 -35.28 20.25 34.89
C GLY A 244 -33.85 19.91 35.30
N PRO A 245 -33.53 19.91 36.61
CA PRO A 245 -32.22 19.55 37.15
C PRO A 245 -31.69 18.19 36.66
N PRO A 246 -30.37 17.95 36.60
CA PRO A 246 -29.84 16.64 36.26
C PRO A 246 -30.36 15.56 37.24
N GLY A 247 -30.63 14.35 36.74
CA GLY A 247 -31.10 13.23 37.58
C GLY A 247 -32.62 13.15 37.81
N THR A 248 -33.43 14.10 37.33
CA THR A 248 -34.91 14.09 37.51
C THR A 248 -35.68 13.14 36.58
N GLY A 249 -35.02 12.14 35.98
CA GLY A 249 -35.71 11.13 35.17
C GLY A 249 -36.17 11.55 33.77
N LYS A 250 -35.75 12.71 33.22
CA LYS A 250 -36.12 13.15 31.86
C LYS A 250 -35.91 12.09 30.77
N THR A 251 -34.71 11.51 30.71
CA THR A 251 -34.39 10.45 29.74
C THR A 251 -35.17 9.16 30.02
N LEU A 252 -35.48 8.89 31.29
CA LEU A 252 -36.27 7.72 31.69
C LEU A 252 -37.73 7.87 31.25
N LEU A 253 -38.31 9.05 31.45
CA LEU A 253 -39.66 9.41 31.00
C LEU A 253 -39.75 9.30 29.47
N ALA A 254 -38.79 9.86 28.73
CA ALA A 254 -38.76 9.75 27.27
C ALA A 254 -38.67 8.30 26.76
N LYS A 255 -37.92 7.43 27.45
CA LYS A 255 -37.90 5.98 27.16
C LYS A 255 -39.24 5.32 27.47
N ALA A 256 -39.87 5.69 28.57
CA ALA A 256 -41.18 5.17 28.96
C ALA A 256 -42.27 5.51 27.93
N VAL A 257 -42.23 6.72 27.34
CA VAL A 257 -43.13 7.11 26.24
C VAL A 257 -43.02 6.17 25.04
N ALA A 258 -41.79 5.90 24.59
CA ALA A 258 -41.56 5.01 23.47
C ALA A 258 -41.96 3.56 23.78
N GLY A 259 -41.72 3.10 25.01
CA GLY A 259 -42.17 1.79 25.47
C GLY A 259 -43.69 1.66 25.56
N GLU A 260 -44.38 2.69 26.07
CA GLU A 260 -45.84 2.76 26.10
C GLU A 260 -46.45 2.77 24.70
N ALA A 261 -45.87 3.56 23.77
CA ALA A 261 -46.30 3.65 22.38
C ALA A 261 -45.92 2.41 21.53
N GLY A 262 -44.98 1.59 21.99
CA GLY A 262 -44.46 0.44 21.25
C GLY A 262 -43.62 0.83 20.03
N THR A 263 -43.06 2.04 20.01
CA THR A 263 -42.26 2.57 18.90
C THR A 263 -40.75 2.48 19.20
N PRO A 264 -39.88 2.45 18.17
CA PRO A 264 -38.43 2.54 18.37
C PRO A 264 -38.03 3.82 19.11
N PHE A 265 -36.96 3.76 19.90
CA PHE A 265 -36.41 4.91 20.61
C PHE A 265 -34.97 5.19 20.16
N PHE A 266 -34.77 6.32 19.51
CA PHE A 266 -33.45 6.80 19.11
C PHE A 266 -32.92 7.80 20.14
N SER A 267 -31.70 7.59 20.61
CA SER A 267 -31.04 8.45 21.58
C SER A 267 -29.76 9.01 20.98
N LEU A 268 -29.68 10.34 20.86
CA LEU A 268 -28.51 11.07 20.39
C LEU A 268 -28.20 12.18 21.40
N SER A 269 -26.93 12.41 21.72
CA SER A 269 -26.53 13.52 22.59
C SER A 269 -26.31 14.78 21.75
N GLY A 270 -26.66 15.95 22.27
CA GLY A 270 -26.38 17.23 21.63
C GLY A 270 -24.88 17.44 21.37
N SER A 271 -24.03 16.89 22.25
CA SER A 271 -22.57 16.89 22.08
C SER A 271 -22.11 16.12 20.84
N ASP A 272 -22.88 15.15 20.36
CA ASP A 272 -22.51 14.32 19.21
C ASP A 272 -22.60 15.08 17.88
N PHE A 273 -23.17 16.29 17.91
CA PHE A 273 -23.30 17.18 16.75
C PHE A 273 -22.24 18.29 16.73
N VAL A 274 -21.46 18.45 17.80
CA VAL A 274 -20.40 19.46 17.89
C VAL A 274 -19.06 18.79 17.61
N GLU A 275 -18.54 18.99 16.41
CA GLU A 275 -17.28 18.40 15.96
C GLU A 275 -16.33 19.46 15.40
N MET A 276 -15.03 19.12 15.35
CA MET A 276 -13.97 20.01 14.85
C MET A 276 -14.07 20.28 13.34
N PHE A 277 -14.82 19.46 12.60
CA PHE A 277 -14.92 19.53 11.15
C PHE A 277 -16.26 20.11 10.70
N VAL A 278 -16.19 21.16 9.88
CA VAL A 278 -17.37 21.84 9.33
C VAL A 278 -18.17 20.87 8.45
N GLY A 279 -19.50 20.86 8.61
CA GLY A 279 -20.42 20.09 7.78
C GLY A 279 -20.69 18.64 8.25
N VAL A 280 -19.86 18.08 9.14
CA VAL A 280 -20.07 16.71 9.66
C VAL A 280 -21.30 16.64 10.58
N GLY A 281 -21.48 17.63 11.46
CA GLY A 281 -22.66 17.71 12.32
C GLY A 281 -23.97 17.88 11.53
N ALA A 282 -23.96 18.68 10.46
CA ALA A 282 -25.13 18.88 9.61
C ALA A 282 -25.51 17.62 8.82
N ALA A 283 -24.52 16.85 8.34
CA ALA A 283 -24.78 15.58 7.67
C ALA A 283 -25.47 14.57 8.60
N ARG A 284 -25.05 14.50 9.87
CA ARG A 284 -25.64 13.61 10.89
C ARG A 284 -27.07 13.99 11.29
N VAL A 285 -27.49 15.24 11.14
CA VAL A 285 -28.89 15.66 11.38
C VAL A 285 -29.79 15.19 10.24
N ARG A 286 -29.26 15.13 9.02
CA ARG A 286 -30.00 14.72 7.83
C ARG A 286 -30.13 13.20 7.71
N ASP A 287 -29.09 12.47 8.07
CA ASP A 287 -28.94 11.02 7.88
C ASP A 287 -29.32 10.22 9.13
#